data_AF-A0A814RUR3-F1
#
_entry.id   AF-A0A814RUR3-F1
#
_cell.length_a   1.000
_cell.length_b   1.000
_cell.length_c   1.000
_cell.angle_alpha   90.00
_cell.angle_beta   90.00
_cell.angle_gamma   90.00
#
_symmetry.space_group_name_H-M   'P 1'
#
loop_
_entity.id
_entity.type
_entity.pdbx_description
1 polymer ?
#
loop_
_entity_poly.entity_id
_entity_poly.type
_entity_poly.pdbx_seq_one_letter_code
_entity_poly.pdbx_strand_id
1 'polypeptide(L)' 'MVHQRPYTRLVCISATHSCYSFDLLDGNILLHAGGISRTDKGDELYDFLDWRKNLMKFRLKLFITGNHDVALDGTYYESH' A
#
# COMPACT_ATOMS: atom_id res chain seq x y z
N MET A 1 16.26 -3.81 35.94
CA MET A 1 15.44 -4.26 34.80
C MET A 1 15.11 -3.05 33.95
N VAL A 2 15.68 -2.93 32.74
CA VAL A 2 15.30 -1.85 31.81
C VAL A 2 13.96 -2.24 31.21
N HIS A 3 12.91 -1.48 31.50
CA HIS A 3 11.63 -1.62 30.82
C HIS A 3 11.85 -1.18 29.36
N GLN A 4 12.09 -2.11 28.45
CA GLN A 4 12.09 -1.78 27.03
C GLN A 4 10.66 -1.36 26.66
N ARG A 5 10.49 -0.08 26.29
CA ARG A 5 9.22 0.37 25.72
C ARG A 5 8.98 -0.39 24.41
N PRO A 6 7.79 -0.93 24.16
CA PRO A 6 7.51 -1.60 22.90
C PRO A 6 7.67 -0.59 21.75
N TYR A 7 8.53 -0.92 20.78
CA TYR A 7 8.73 -0.10 19.59
C TYR A 7 7.67 -0.42 18.54
N THR A 8 7.24 0.59 17.79
CA THR A 8 6.42 0.40 16.60
C THR A 8 7.31 0.09 15.41
N ARG A 9 7.11 -1.07 14.78
CA ARG A 9 7.77 -1.47 13.54
C ARG A 9 6.93 -1.08 12.34
N LEU A 10 7.52 -0.26 11.47
CA LEU A 10 6.97 0.10 10.16
C LEU A 10 7.59 -0.81 9.11
N VAL A 11 6.75 -1.36 8.23
CA VAL A 11 7.16 -2.05 7.00
C VAL A 11 6.85 -1.12 5.85
N CYS A 12 7.88 -0.68 5.14
CA CYS A 12 7.76 0.30 4.06
C CYS A 12 8.03 -0.36 2.71
N ILE A 13 7.11 -0.19 1.77
CA ILE A 13 7.25 -0.62 0.37
C ILE A 13 6.77 0.50 -0.57
N SER A 14 7.06 0.37 -1.86
CA SER A 14 6.62 1.31 -2.91
C SER A 14 6.77 0.63 -4.28
N ALA A 15 6.17 1.21 -5.32
CA ALA A 15 6.36 0.84 -6.72
C ALA A 15 6.12 -0.66 -7.00
N THR A 16 5.06 -1.21 -6.42
CA THR A 16 4.66 -2.61 -6.65
C THR A 16 4.18 -2.81 -8.08
N HIS A 17 3.57 -1.78 -8.70
CA HIS A 17 3.11 -1.78 -10.08
C HIS A 17 2.36 -3.08 -10.46
N SER A 18 1.32 -3.38 -9.68
CA SER A 18 0.45 -4.57 -9.79
C SER A 18 1.13 -5.91 -9.51
N CYS A 19 2.39 -5.92 -9.05
CA CYS A 19 3.06 -7.14 -8.61
C CYS A 19 2.91 -7.29 -7.09
N TYR A 20 2.17 -8.31 -6.65
CA TYR A 20 1.86 -8.55 -5.23
C TYR A 20 2.30 -9.93 -4.72
N SER A 21 3.02 -10.68 -5.55
CA SER A 21 3.53 -12.02 -5.23
C SER A 21 4.85 -11.93 -4.44
N PHE A 22 4.79 -11.39 -3.22
CA PHE A 22 5.92 -11.33 -2.31
C PHE A 22 5.47 -11.37 -0.84
N ASP A 23 6.37 -11.82 0.02
CA ASP A 23 6.16 -11.80 1.45
C ASP A 23 6.61 -10.47 2.05
N LEU A 24 5.83 -9.98 3.01
CA LEU A 24 6.20 -8.85 3.83
C LEU A 24 6.83 -9.34 5.13
N LEU A 25 7.72 -8.54 5.72
CA LEU A 25 8.14 -8.76 7.10
C LEU A 25 6.98 -8.51 8.07
N ASP A 26 7.08 -9.06 9.27
CA ASP A 26 6.13 -8.74 10.34
C ASP A 26 6.34 -7.31 10.85
N GLY A 27 5.25 -6.62 11.17
CA GLY A 27 5.28 -5.24 11.63
C GLY A 27 3.93 -4.77 12.13
N ASN A 28 3.93 -3.61 12.79
CA ASN A 28 2.70 -3.02 13.31
C ASN A 28 1.95 -2.24 12.24
N ILE A 29 2.69 -1.53 11.37
CA ILE A 29 2.16 -0.64 10.35
C ILE A 29 2.79 -0.99 9.01
N LEU A 30 1.96 -1.15 7.98
CA LEU A 30 2.39 -1.17 6.58
C LEU A 30 2.25 0.23 5.99
N LEU A 31 3.29 0.72 5.31
CA LEU A 31 3.28 1.92 4.50
C LEU A 31 3.61 1.55 3.04
N HIS A 32 2.68 1.79 2.12
CA HIS A 32 2.92 1.72 0.68
C HIS A 32 3.01 3.14 0.12
N ALA A 33 4.18 3.54 -0.35
CA ALA A 33 4.46 4.91 -0.78
C ALA A 33 4.29 5.10 -2.30
N GLY A 34 3.11 4.84 -2.85
CA GLY A 34 2.78 5.07 -4.26
C GLY A 34 3.23 3.97 -5.24
N GLY A 35 2.77 4.10 -6.48
CA GLY A 35 3.07 3.15 -7.57
C GLY A 35 2.34 1.83 -7.38
N ILE A 36 1.05 1.91 -7.04
CA ILE A 36 0.19 0.75 -6.81
C ILE A 36 -0.05 0.04 -8.14
N SER A 37 -0.50 0.78 -9.13
CA SER A 37 -0.84 0.30 -10.47
C SER A 37 0.33 0.49 -11.46
N ARG A 38 0.26 -0.24 -12.57
CA ARG A 38 1.18 -0.10 -13.70
C ARG A 38 0.60 0.84 -14.75
N THR A 39 -0.67 0.66 -15.09
CA THR A 39 -1.37 1.33 -16.20
C THR A 39 -2.68 1.98 -15.79
N ASP A 40 -2.95 2.09 -14.49
CA ASP A 40 -4.16 2.71 -13.93
C ASP A 40 -5.48 2.02 -14.32
N LYS A 41 -5.41 0.75 -14.72
CA LYS A 41 -6.61 -0.03 -15.07
C LYS A 41 -7.38 -0.44 -13.83
N GLY A 42 -8.71 -0.46 -13.94
CA GLY A 42 -9.61 -0.88 -12.85
C GLY A 42 -9.25 -2.26 -12.28
N ASP A 43 -8.93 -3.23 -13.13
CA ASP A 43 -8.51 -4.58 -12.70
C ASP A 43 -7.26 -4.55 -11.82
N GLU A 44 -6.28 -3.69 -12.12
CA GLU A 44 -5.07 -3.54 -11.31
C GLU A 44 -5.38 -2.97 -9.92
N LEU A 45 -6.39 -2.10 -9.82
CA LEU A 45 -6.88 -1.61 -8.52
C LEU A 45 -7.65 -2.70 -7.77
N TYR A 46 -8.44 -3.53 -8.45
CA TYR A 46 -9.11 -4.66 -7.80
C TYR A 46 -8.09 -5.66 -7.24
N ASP A 47 -7.04 -5.99 -8.00
CA ASP A 47 -5.93 -6.83 -7.53
C ASP A 47 -5.28 -6.26 -6.28
N PHE A 48 -5.02 -4.94 -6.27
CA PHE A 48 -4.52 -4.25 -5.08
C PHE A 48 -5.49 -4.33 -3.89
N LEU A 49 -6.78 -4.11 -4.13
CA LEU A 49 -7.82 -4.15 -3.10
C LEU A 49 -7.96 -5.55 -2.50
N ASP A 50 -7.72 -6.61 -3.27
CA ASP A 50 -7.74 -7.98 -2.78
C ASP A 50 -6.45 -8.36 -2.07
N TRP A 51 -5.30 -7.97 -2.61
CA TRP A 51 -4.01 -8.11 -1.91
C TRP A 51 -4.04 -7.43 -0.54
N ARG A 52 -4.46 -6.16 -0.45
CA ARG A 52 -4.51 -5.42 0.84
C ARG A 52 -5.45 -6.06 1.86
N LYS A 53 -6.56 -6.68 1.41
CA LYS A 53 -7.53 -7.36 2.29
C LYS A 53 -6.86 -8.55 2.96
N ASN A 54 -6.05 -9.31 2.23
CA ASN A 54 -5.37 -10.51 2.72
C ASN A 54 -4.23 -10.23 3.71
N LEU A 55 -3.75 -8.98 3.81
CA LEU A 55 -2.71 -8.59 4.77
C LEU A 55 -3.24 -8.41 6.20
N MET A 56 -3.60 -9.51 6.86
CA MET A 56 -4.22 -9.51 8.20
C MET A 56 -3.24 -9.22 9.35
N LYS A 57 -1.93 -9.29 9.10
CA LYS A 57 -0.90 -9.18 10.15
C LYS A 57 -0.54 -7.76 10.59
N PHE A 58 -0.98 -6.74 9.84
CA PHE A 58 -0.73 -5.34 10.18
C PHE A 58 -1.93 -4.73 10.90
N ARG A 59 -1.66 -4.01 11.99
CA ARG A 59 -2.71 -3.28 12.74
C ARG A 59 -3.22 -2.07 11.94
N LEU A 60 -2.33 -1.41 11.20
CA LEU A 60 -2.66 -0.27 10.35
C LEU A 60 -1.98 -0.42 8.98
N LYS A 61 -2.69 -0.02 7.93
CA LYS A 61 -2.20 -0.04 6.55
C LYS A 61 -2.39 1.36 5.98
N LEU A 62 -1.29 2.01 5.62
CA LEU A 62 -1.27 3.34 5.02
C LEU A 62 -0.87 3.21 3.56
N PHE A 63 -1.67 3.78 2.67
CA PHE A 63 -1.44 3.76 1.23
C PHE A 63 -1.42 5.21 0.74
N ILE A 64 -0.35 5.57 0.07
CA ILE A 64 -0.19 6.84 -0.64
C ILE A 64 -0.30 6.53 -2.13
N THR A 65 -1.03 7.36 -2.88
CA THR A 65 -1.14 7.24 -4.33
C THR A 65 0.10 7.79 -5.02
N GLY A 66 0.52 7.15 -6.10
CA GLY A 66 1.61 7.62 -6.96
C GLY A 66 1.11 8.21 -8.26
N ASN A 67 2.03 8.69 -9.10
CA ASN A 67 1.72 9.25 -10.43
C ASN A 67 1.11 8.24 -11.41
N HIS A 68 1.19 6.94 -11.13
CA HIS A 68 0.55 5.90 -11.92
C HIS A 68 -0.88 5.61 -11.48
N ASP A 69 -1.32 6.11 -10.32
CA ASP A 69 -2.58 5.74 -9.67
C ASP A 69 -3.65 6.83 -9.89
N VAL A 70 -3.77 7.32 -11.13
CA VAL A 70 -4.61 8.45 -11.52
C VAL A 70 -6.08 8.22 -11.22
N ALA A 71 -6.55 6.96 -11.30
CA ALA A 71 -7.89 6.54 -10.91
C ALA A 71 -8.24 6.87 -9.45
N LEU A 72 -7.23 7.12 -8.62
CA LEU A 72 -7.36 7.49 -7.21
C LEU A 72 -7.16 9.00 -6.97
N ASP A 73 -6.94 9.79 -8.03
CA ASP A 73 -6.86 11.25 -8.01
C ASP A 73 -8.18 11.87 -8.49
N GLY A 74 -9.03 12.26 -7.54
CA GLY A 74 -10.30 12.91 -7.83
C GLY A 74 -10.16 14.25 -8.57
N THR A 75 -9.06 14.98 -8.37
CA THR A 75 -8.85 16.28 -9.02
C THR A 75 -8.47 16.14 -10.50
N TYR A 76 -7.80 15.05 -10.86
CA TYR A 76 -7.46 14.76 -12.24
C TYR A 76 -8.72 14.55 -13.09
N TYR A 77 -9.70 13.79 -12.60
CA TYR A 77 -10.99 13.57 -13.29
C TYR A 77 -11.88 14.80 -13.36
N GLU A 78 -11.82 15.70 -12.38
CA GLU A 78 -12.60 16.93 -12.45
C GLU A 78 -12.07 17.90 -13.51
N SER A 79 -10.85 17.70 -13.98
CA SER A 79 -10.17 18.60 -14.93
C SER A 79 -10.04 18.05 -16.37
N HIS A 80 -10.46 16.81 -16.63
CA HIS A 80 -10.36 16.14 -17.94
C HIS A 80 -11.59 15.28 -18.23
#